data_AF-A0A4U0WQC3-F1
#
_entry.id   AF-A0A4U0WQC3-F1
#
_cell.length_a   1.000
_cell.length_b   1.000
_cell.length_c   1.000
_cell.angle_alpha   90.00
_cell.angle_beta   90.00
_cell.angle_gamma   90.00
#
_symmetry.space_group_name_H-M   'P 1'
#
loop_
_entity.id
_entity.type
_entity.pdbx_description
1 polymer ?
#
loop_
_entity_poly.entity_id
_entity_poly.type
_entity_poly.pdbx_seq_one_letter_code
_entity_poly.pdbx_strand_id
1 'polypeptide(L)'
;MANSKSPTDRGSEVVNEIFDPDRVDDVFHQSSEVRSAALELDRGTNYGVVRLELLEQIYEDLYTQRIKYRNEDQWPRRILNHRIVTSITDTPDSPNTVRLHIDNQSGQHRKHGTVGQESMDVDLVLVAAGYIRDTHEAILHGARGLMPGGDAEGKRWTVGRDYKVQFEEGKVSSDAGIWLQGCNESTHGLSDTLLSVLATRSGELVQSMFGKAEDDADMLGSSS
;
A
#
# COMPACT_ATOMS: atom_id res chain seq x y z
N MET A 1 2.85 10.16 -9.42
CA MET A 1 3.41 9.92 -10.76
C MET A 1 3.66 8.43 -10.92
N ALA A 2 2.78 7.73 -11.64
CA ALA A 2 3.04 6.40 -12.19
C ALA A 2 2.58 6.49 -13.65
N ASN A 3 3.53 6.77 -14.53
CA ASN A 3 3.33 6.89 -15.97
C ASN A 3 3.70 5.53 -16.58
N SER A 4 2.83 4.97 -17.42
CA SER A 4 2.93 3.64 -18.03
C SER A 4 2.54 2.49 -17.10
N LYS A 5 1.72 1.55 -17.60
CA LYS A 5 1.46 0.28 -16.92
C LYS A 5 2.76 -0.55 -16.99
N SER A 6 3.58 -0.45 -15.96
CA SER A 6 4.81 -1.23 -15.88
C SER A 6 4.49 -2.67 -15.49
N PRO A 7 5.18 -3.66 -16.10
CA PRO A 7 5.09 -5.03 -15.64
C PRO A 7 5.58 -5.13 -14.19
N THR A 8 4.98 -6.02 -13.41
CA THR A 8 5.45 -6.34 -12.06
C THR A 8 6.88 -6.89 -12.13
N ASP A 9 7.80 -6.35 -11.33
CA ASP A 9 9.19 -6.84 -11.22
C ASP A 9 9.32 -8.16 -10.41
N ARG A 10 8.19 -8.81 -10.09
CA ARG A 10 8.14 -10.11 -9.39
C ARG A 10 8.76 -11.27 -10.18
N GLY A 11 9.25 -11.04 -11.40
CA GLY A 11 9.91 -12.05 -12.24
C GLY A 11 11.39 -12.28 -11.93
N SER A 12 12.04 -11.39 -11.16
CA SER A 12 13.45 -11.52 -10.78
C SER A 12 13.58 -12.18 -9.41
N GLU A 13 14.31 -13.30 -9.33
CA GLU A 13 14.54 -14.05 -8.08
C GLU A 13 15.20 -13.17 -7.00
N VAL A 14 16.09 -12.26 -7.39
CA VAL A 14 16.84 -11.37 -6.48
C VAL A 14 15.96 -10.27 -5.90
N VAL A 15 15.00 -9.75 -6.70
CA VAL A 15 14.08 -8.69 -6.24
C VAL A 15 13.01 -9.27 -5.32
N ASN A 16 12.69 -10.57 -5.45
CA ASN A 16 11.72 -11.23 -4.57
C ASN A 16 12.27 -11.53 -3.17
N GLU A 17 13.59 -11.51 -2.95
CA GLU A 17 14.18 -11.69 -1.62
C GLU A 17 13.70 -10.62 -0.62
N ILE A 18 13.22 -9.46 -1.09
CA ILE A 18 12.61 -8.44 -0.22
C ILE A 18 11.35 -8.95 0.52
N PHE A 19 10.79 -10.08 0.09
CA PHE A 19 9.63 -10.73 0.72
C PHE A 19 10.01 -11.85 1.68
N ASP A 20 11.30 -12.16 1.85
CA ASP A 20 11.76 -13.21 2.75
C ASP A 20 11.53 -12.83 4.22
N PRO A 21 11.10 -13.77 5.08
CA PRO A 21 10.87 -13.50 6.49
C PRO A 21 12.09 -12.91 7.22
N ASP A 22 13.30 -13.37 6.88
CA ASP A 22 14.55 -12.95 7.54
C ASP A 22 14.88 -11.47 7.27
N ARG A 23 14.34 -10.88 6.20
CA ARG A 23 14.53 -9.45 5.88
C ARG A 23 13.75 -8.52 6.80
N VAL A 24 12.69 -9.01 7.45
CA VAL A 24 11.86 -8.19 8.35
C VAL A 24 12.70 -7.65 9.51
N ASP A 25 13.64 -8.46 10.03
CA ASP A 25 14.56 -8.05 11.09
C ASP A 25 15.48 -6.92 10.64
N ASP A 26 16.12 -7.07 9.48
CA ASP A 26 17.03 -6.05 8.93
C ASP A 26 16.28 -4.74 8.66
N VAL A 27 15.14 -4.81 7.97
CA VAL A 27 14.30 -3.64 7.68
C VAL A 27 13.87 -2.94 8.96
N PHE A 28 13.45 -3.67 9.99
CA PHE A 28 12.99 -3.08 11.24
C PHE A 28 14.08 -2.24 11.95
N HIS A 29 15.33 -2.69 11.91
CA HIS A 29 16.46 -2.03 12.58
C HIS A 29 17.07 -0.88 11.75
N GLN A 30 16.66 -0.69 10.50
CA GLN A 30 17.08 0.45 9.69
C GLN A 30 16.45 1.77 10.16
N SER A 31 17.11 2.89 9.83
CA SER A 31 16.58 4.21 10.13
C SER A 31 15.28 4.50 9.35
N SER A 32 14.47 5.45 9.83
CA SER A 32 13.23 5.81 9.16
C SER A 32 13.44 6.32 7.74
N GLU A 33 14.54 7.04 7.51
CA GLU A 33 14.89 7.61 6.21
C GLU A 33 15.28 6.51 5.22
N VAL A 34 16.08 5.54 5.66
CA VAL A 34 16.50 4.40 4.82
C VAL A 34 15.31 3.54 4.44
N ARG A 35 14.42 3.22 5.39
CA ARG A 35 13.20 2.47 5.12
C ARG A 35 12.29 3.17 4.11
N SER A 36 12.08 4.48 4.28
CA SER A 36 11.24 5.25 3.35
C SER A 36 11.82 5.23 1.93
N ALA A 37 13.14 5.41 1.80
CA ALA A 37 13.80 5.35 0.50
C ALA A 37 13.74 3.96 -0.14
N ALA A 38 13.92 2.89 0.64
CA ALA A 38 13.81 1.51 0.17
C ALA A 38 12.38 1.19 -0.32
N LEU A 39 11.35 1.58 0.46
CA LEU A 39 9.94 1.41 0.08
C LEU A 39 9.59 2.17 -1.21
N GLU A 40 10.15 3.36 -1.41
CA GLU A 40 9.95 4.13 -2.64
C GLU A 40 10.58 3.45 -3.86
N LEU A 41 11.78 2.88 -3.69
CA LEU A 41 12.49 2.16 -4.74
C LEU A 41 11.75 0.89 -5.15
N ASP A 42 11.33 0.10 -4.16
CA ASP A 42 10.71 -1.22 -4.37
C ASP A 42 9.21 -1.12 -4.62
N ARG A 43 8.64 0.09 -4.64
CA ARG A 43 7.21 0.33 -4.89
C ARG A 43 6.70 -0.36 -6.16
N GLY A 44 7.54 -0.46 -7.19
CA GLY A 44 7.24 -1.11 -8.47
C GLY A 44 7.07 -2.64 -8.39
N THR A 45 7.35 -3.28 -7.27
CA THR A 45 7.15 -4.72 -7.09
C THR A 45 5.70 -5.07 -6.69
N ASN A 46 4.98 -4.10 -6.12
CA ASN A 46 3.67 -4.33 -5.50
C ASN A 46 2.60 -3.28 -5.87
N TYR A 47 2.98 -2.02 -6.05
CA TYR A 47 2.03 -0.92 -6.24
C TYR A 47 2.11 -0.32 -7.64
N GLY A 48 0.94 -0.16 -8.28
CA GLY A 48 0.84 0.49 -9.59
C GLY A 48 1.41 -0.34 -10.76
N VAL A 49 1.56 -1.64 -10.55
CA VAL A 49 2.09 -2.58 -11.54
C VAL A 49 1.08 -3.68 -11.87
N VAL A 50 1.21 -4.23 -13.07
CA VAL A 50 0.32 -5.26 -13.60
C VAL A 50 1.16 -6.46 -14.00
N ARG A 51 0.65 -7.68 -13.79
CA ARG A 51 1.33 -8.91 -14.24
C ARG A 51 1.57 -8.87 -15.76
N LEU A 52 2.73 -9.36 -16.20
CA LEU A 52 3.14 -9.30 -17.60
C LEU A 52 2.14 -10.01 -18.52
N GLU A 53 1.67 -11.20 -18.13
CA GLU A 53 0.75 -11.99 -18.95
C GLU A 53 -0.58 -11.26 -19.19
N LEU A 54 -1.06 -10.51 -18.18
CA LEU A 54 -2.26 -9.68 -18.33
C LEU A 54 -2.01 -8.45 -19.21
N LEU A 55 -0.81 -7.86 -19.13
CA LEU A 55 -0.43 -6.76 -20.03
C LEU A 55 -0.37 -7.21 -21.49
N GLU A 56 0.18 -8.40 -21.75
CA GLU A 56 0.22 -9.00 -23.08
C GLU A 56 -1.20 -9.23 -23.63
N GLN A 57 -2.10 -9.77 -22.80
CA GLN A 57 -3.51 -9.95 -23.19
C GLN A 57 -4.21 -8.63 -23.52
N ILE A 58 -4.01 -7.59 -22.69
CA ILE A 58 -4.57 -6.25 -22.96
C ILE A 58 -4.00 -5.69 -24.25
N TYR A 59 -2.70 -5.88 -24.51
CA TYR A 59 -2.05 -5.41 -25.72
C TYR A 59 -2.57 -6.12 -26.98
N GLU A 60 -2.73 -7.43 -26.93
CA GLU A 60 -3.29 -8.24 -28.02
C GLU A 60 -4.71 -7.77 -28.38
N ASP A 61 -5.53 -7.48 -27.37
CA ASP A 61 -6.89 -6.97 -27.52
C ASP A 61 -6.93 -5.58 -28.19
N LEU A 62 -6.00 -4.69 -27.84
CA LEU A 62 -5.86 -3.37 -28.45
C LEU A 62 -5.30 -3.47 -29.88
N TYR A 63 -4.34 -4.36 -30.11
CA TYR A 63 -3.75 -4.59 -31.43
C TYR A 63 -4.80 -5.13 -32.41
N THR A 64 -5.66 -6.03 -31.96
CA THR A 64 -6.79 -6.54 -32.76
C THR A 64 -7.76 -5.41 -33.15
N GLN A 65 -8.01 -4.45 -32.25
CA GLN A 65 -8.83 -3.27 -32.57
C GLN A 65 -8.15 -2.36 -33.59
N ARG A 66 -6.83 -2.18 -33.50
CA ARG A 66 -6.03 -1.40 -34.45
C ARG A 66 -6.09 -1.95 -35.87
N ILE A 67 -6.19 -3.28 -36.03
CA ILE A 67 -6.35 -3.90 -37.36
C ILE A 67 -7.74 -3.64 -37.93
N LYS A 68 -8.78 -3.68 -37.09
CA LYS A 68 -10.19 -3.54 -37.52
C LYS A 68 -10.60 -2.10 -37.78
N TYR A 69 -10.12 -1.16 -36.97
CA TYR A 69 -10.52 0.24 -36.99
C TYR A 69 -9.36 1.15 -37.40
N ARG A 70 -9.60 2.07 -38.33
CA ARG A 70 -8.55 2.97 -38.85
C ARG A 70 -8.08 4.01 -37.83
N ASN A 71 -8.99 4.48 -36.98
CA ASN A 71 -8.73 5.55 -36.00
C ASN A 71 -9.05 5.07 -34.59
N GLU A 72 -8.28 5.53 -33.60
CA GLU A 72 -8.41 5.17 -32.18
C GLU A 72 -9.71 5.68 -31.55
N ASP A 73 -10.29 6.77 -32.07
CA ASP A 73 -11.56 7.31 -31.57
C ASP A 73 -12.76 6.40 -31.85
N GLN A 74 -12.61 5.46 -32.79
CA GLN A 74 -13.63 4.46 -33.10
C GLN A 74 -13.43 3.16 -32.31
N TRP A 75 -12.37 3.08 -31.50
CA TRP A 75 -12.10 1.85 -30.75
C TRP A 75 -13.12 1.70 -29.63
N PRO A 76 -13.75 0.52 -29.50
CA PRO A 76 -14.69 0.26 -28.42
C PRO A 76 -14.01 0.29 -27.04
N ARG A 77 -12.70 0.03 -26.96
CA ARG A 77 -11.92 0.03 -25.71
C ARG A 77 -10.67 0.87 -25.88
N ARG A 78 -10.51 1.89 -25.03
CA ARG A 78 -9.39 2.85 -25.10
C ARG A 78 -8.65 2.94 -23.77
N ILE A 79 -7.33 3.10 -23.85
CA ILE A 79 -6.49 3.40 -22.68
C ILE A 79 -6.04 4.86 -22.79
N LEU A 80 -6.56 5.68 -21.89
CA LEU A 80 -6.31 7.11 -21.91
C LEU A 80 -5.25 7.47 -20.85
N ASN A 81 -3.97 7.41 -21.24
CA ASN A 81 -2.84 7.72 -20.35
C ASN A 81 -2.71 9.24 -20.09
N HIS A 82 -2.04 9.60 -19.00
CA HIS A 82 -1.72 10.99 -18.60
C HIS A 82 -2.96 11.89 -18.42
N ARG A 83 -4.04 11.33 -17.86
CA ARG A 83 -5.28 12.04 -17.56
C ARG A 83 -5.57 11.96 -16.08
N ILE A 84 -5.98 13.07 -15.51
CA ILE A 84 -6.35 13.19 -14.11
C ILE A 84 -7.80 13.65 -14.04
N VAL A 85 -8.66 12.87 -13.39
CA VAL A 85 -10.04 13.29 -13.12
C VAL A 85 -9.98 14.37 -12.04
N THR A 86 -10.48 15.57 -12.34
CA THR A 86 -10.46 16.73 -11.43
C THR A 86 -11.77 16.88 -10.67
N SER A 87 -12.90 16.59 -11.30
CA SER A 87 -14.22 16.62 -10.67
C SER A 87 -15.22 15.72 -11.41
N ILE A 88 -16.31 15.40 -10.73
CA ILE A 88 -17.43 14.62 -11.25
C ILE A 88 -18.70 15.45 -11.03
N THR A 89 -19.52 15.58 -12.06
CA THR A 89 -20.79 16.32 -11.99
C THR A 89 -21.92 15.48 -12.58
N ASP A 90 -23.10 15.58 -11.99
CA ASP A 90 -24.30 14.97 -12.58
C ASP A 90 -24.67 15.67 -13.89
N THR A 91 -25.24 14.91 -14.81
CA THR A 91 -25.70 15.43 -16.10
C THR A 91 -27.21 15.66 -16.04
N PRO A 92 -27.71 16.91 -16.14
CA PRO A 92 -29.13 17.21 -16.02
C PRO A 92 -30.00 16.53 -17.08
N ASP A 93 -29.43 16.27 -18.26
CA ASP A 93 -30.13 15.74 -19.44
C ASP A 93 -30.28 14.21 -19.44
N SER A 94 -29.54 13.51 -18.58
CA SER A 94 -29.49 12.04 -18.53
C SER A 94 -29.32 11.56 -17.09
N PRO A 95 -30.39 11.06 -16.44
CA PRO A 95 -30.38 10.78 -15.00
C PRO A 95 -29.48 9.62 -14.57
N ASN A 96 -28.96 8.84 -15.52
CA ASN A 96 -28.10 7.68 -15.26
C ASN A 96 -26.65 7.89 -15.73
N THR A 97 -26.28 9.08 -16.18
CA THR A 97 -24.91 9.38 -16.62
C THR A 97 -24.26 10.38 -15.68
N VAL A 98 -22.96 10.21 -15.48
CA VAL A 98 -22.10 11.17 -14.78
C VAL A 98 -21.08 11.74 -15.76
N ARG A 99 -20.81 13.04 -15.62
CA ARG A 99 -19.78 13.73 -16.40
C ARG A 99 -18.50 13.84 -15.60
N LEU A 100 -17.44 13.24 -16.13
CA LEU A 100 -16.08 13.37 -15.62
C LEU A 100 -15.41 14.59 -16.24
N HIS A 101 -14.87 15.48 -15.42
CA HIS A 101 -13.96 16.55 -15.85
C HIS A 101 -12.52 16.05 -15.70
N ILE A 102 -11.76 16.15 -16.78
CA ILE A 102 -10.45 15.52 -16.91
C ILE A 102 -9.43 16.56 -17.33
N ASP A 103 -8.34 16.66 -16.56
CA ASP A 103 -7.13 17.35 -16.97
C ASP A 103 -6.24 16.40 -17.79
N ASN A 104 -6.15 16.65 -19.10
CA ASN A 104 -5.29 15.92 -20.02
C ASN A 104 -3.89 16.52 -20.04
N GLN A 105 -2.94 15.78 -19.48
CA GLN A 105 -1.53 16.14 -19.41
C GLN A 105 -0.66 15.45 -20.48
N SER A 106 -1.28 14.86 -21.50
CA SER A 106 -0.58 14.20 -22.61
C SER A 106 0.35 15.15 -23.38
N GLY A 107 1.46 14.62 -23.88
CA GLY A 107 2.46 15.41 -24.61
C GLY A 107 1.92 16.05 -25.90
N GLN A 108 0.86 15.50 -26.49
CA GLN A 108 0.19 16.10 -27.66
C GLN A 108 -0.52 17.42 -27.29
N HIS A 109 -1.11 17.52 -26.10
CA HIS A 109 -1.79 18.75 -25.66
C HIS A 109 -0.81 19.80 -25.13
N ARG A 110 0.24 19.38 -24.38
CA ARG A 110 1.28 20.32 -23.91
C ARG A 110 2.02 21.01 -25.06
N LYS A 111 2.20 20.34 -26.20
CA LYS A 111 2.81 20.94 -27.41
C LYS A 111 2.00 22.11 -27.98
N HIS A 112 0.69 22.17 -27.73
CA HIS A 112 -0.20 23.20 -28.26
C HIS A 112 -0.57 24.29 -27.23
N GLY A 113 0.05 24.30 -26.04
CA GLY A 113 -0.08 25.38 -25.05
C GLY A 113 -1.47 25.59 -24.45
N THR A 114 -2.42 24.68 -24.70
CA THR A 114 -3.80 24.80 -24.20
C THR A 114 -3.96 23.96 -22.94
N VAL A 115 -4.69 24.48 -21.94
CA VAL A 115 -5.12 23.69 -20.79
C VAL A 115 -6.01 22.56 -21.33
N GLY A 116 -5.54 21.32 -21.24
CA GLY A 116 -6.19 20.15 -21.84
C GLY A 116 -7.42 19.70 -21.05
N GLN A 117 -8.39 20.58 -20.81
CA GLN A 117 -9.64 20.20 -20.16
C GLN A 117 -10.49 19.38 -21.12
N GLU A 118 -10.86 18.18 -20.68
CA GLU A 118 -11.74 17.27 -21.40
C GLU A 118 -12.90 16.84 -20.52
N SER A 119 -14.02 16.49 -21.14
CA SER A 119 -15.17 15.93 -20.44
C SER A 119 -15.57 14.60 -21.06
N MET A 120 -15.97 13.65 -20.20
CA MET A 120 -16.44 12.33 -20.64
C MET A 120 -17.69 11.94 -19.85
N ASP A 121 -18.75 11.59 -20.57
CA ASP A 121 -20.00 11.11 -19.99
C ASP A 121 -19.97 9.58 -19.93
N VAL A 122 -20.25 9.01 -18.75
CA VAL A 122 -20.22 7.56 -18.51
C VAL A 122 -21.38 7.11 -17.63
N ASP A 123 -21.83 5.88 -17.84
CA ASP A 123 -22.87 5.26 -17.01
C ASP A 123 -22.32 4.71 -15.69
N LEU A 124 -21.05 4.28 -15.66
CA LEU A 124 -20.42 3.67 -14.50
C LEU A 124 -18.94 4.07 -14.39
N VAL A 125 -18.53 4.43 -13.17
CA VAL A 125 -17.14 4.72 -12.83
C VAL A 125 -16.64 3.65 -11.86
N LEU A 126 -15.61 2.90 -12.27
CA LEU A 126 -14.92 1.95 -11.42
C LEU A 126 -13.61 2.57 -10.90
N VAL A 127 -13.53 2.80 -9.59
CA VAL A 127 -12.36 3.42 -8.95
C VAL A 127 -11.43 2.35 -8.39
N ALA A 128 -10.38 2.02 -9.13
CA ALA A 128 -9.34 1.06 -8.73
C ALA A 128 -8.10 1.78 -8.16
N ALA A 129 -8.28 2.66 -7.16
CA ALA A 129 -7.24 3.53 -6.62
C ALA A 129 -6.38 2.91 -5.48
N GLY A 130 -6.61 1.64 -5.15
CA GLY A 130 -5.93 0.96 -4.04
C GLY A 130 -6.62 1.14 -2.69
N TYR A 131 -5.86 0.96 -1.61
CA TYR A 131 -6.37 0.95 -0.23
C TYR A 131 -5.49 1.79 0.69
N ILE A 132 -6.12 2.40 1.70
CA ILE A 132 -5.45 3.06 2.83
C ILE A 132 -5.59 2.13 4.06
N ARG A 133 -4.53 2.04 4.88
CA ARG A 133 -4.44 1.09 5.99
C ARG A 133 -4.30 1.79 7.35
N ASP A 134 -5.15 2.78 7.61
CA ASP A 134 -5.15 3.63 8.81
C ASP A 134 -6.35 3.38 9.74
N THR A 135 -7.23 2.42 9.43
CA THR A 135 -8.45 2.14 10.22
C THR A 135 -8.16 1.83 11.69
N HIS A 136 -6.98 1.30 12.00
CA HIS A 136 -6.54 1.05 13.37
C HIS A 136 -6.46 2.33 14.22
N GLU A 137 -6.15 3.49 13.61
CA GLU A 137 -6.14 4.78 14.30
C GLU A 137 -7.54 5.18 14.78
N ALA A 138 -8.56 4.93 13.97
CA ALA A 138 -9.95 5.20 14.35
C ALA A 138 -10.44 4.24 15.45
N ILE A 139 -10.10 2.95 15.36
CA ILE A 139 -10.48 1.94 16.36
C ILE A 139 -9.81 2.22 17.71
N LEU A 140 -8.53 2.59 17.69
CA LEU A 140 -7.73 2.84 18.89
C LEU A 140 -7.80 4.29 19.37
N HIS A 141 -8.66 5.12 18.78
CA HIS A 141 -8.78 6.55 19.12
C HIS A 141 -8.96 6.77 20.64
N GLY A 142 -9.82 5.98 21.29
CA GLY A 142 -10.05 6.08 22.73
C GLY A 142 -8.86 5.66 23.60
N ALA A 143 -7.90 4.91 23.03
CA ALA A 143 -6.71 4.42 23.72
C ALA A 143 -5.49 5.33 23.53
N ARG A 144 -5.58 6.41 22.75
CA ARG A 144 -4.44 7.30 22.43
C ARG A 144 -3.76 7.91 23.66
N GLY A 145 -4.49 8.08 24.76
CA GLY A 145 -3.94 8.51 26.05
C GLY A 145 -2.94 7.52 26.68
N LEU A 146 -2.86 6.29 26.17
CA LEU A 146 -1.92 5.24 26.60
C LEU A 146 -0.62 5.24 25.77
N MET A 147 -0.51 6.08 24.74
CA MET A 147 0.71 6.18 23.93
C MET A 147 1.84 6.82 24.73
N PRO A 148 3.11 6.37 24.55
CA PRO A 148 4.27 7.05 25.13
C PRO A 148 4.27 8.52 24.72
N GLY A 149 4.21 9.45 25.67
CA GLY A 149 4.16 10.89 25.40
C GLY A 149 2.81 11.42 24.87
N GLY A 150 1.71 10.69 25.08
CA GLY A 150 0.33 11.17 24.94
C GLY A 150 -0.19 11.36 23.51
N ASP A 151 -1.42 11.90 23.43
CA ASP A 151 -2.16 12.17 22.19
C ASP A 151 -1.76 13.54 21.59
N ALA A 152 -0.51 13.64 21.16
CA ALA A 152 -0.05 14.80 20.40
C ALA A 152 -0.53 14.72 18.93
N GLU A 153 -0.85 15.87 18.35
CA GLU A 153 -1.29 15.94 16.95
C GLU A 153 -0.23 15.39 15.99
N GLY A 154 -0.63 14.49 15.08
CA GLY A 154 0.27 13.83 14.13
C GLY A 154 1.03 12.62 14.66
N LYS A 155 0.88 12.27 15.95
CA LYS A 155 1.49 11.06 16.51
C LYS A 155 0.74 9.81 16.02
N ARG A 156 1.50 8.77 15.68
CA ARG A 156 0.99 7.46 15.25
C ARG A 156 1.46 6.37 16.21
N TRP A 157 0.73 5.27 16.23
CA TRP A 157 1.09 4.09 17.01
C TRP A 157 2.46 3.57 16.59
N THR A 158 3.35 3.38 17.55
CA THR A 158 4.64 2.71 17.34
C THR A 158 4.50 1.24 17.68
N VAL A 159 5.06 0.38 16.83
CA VAL A 159 5.04 -1.07 16.99
C VAL A 159 6.44 -1.59 17.19
N GLY A 160 6.59 -2.56 18.09
CA GLY A 160 7.79 -3.37 18.24
C GLY A 160 7.94 -4.37 17.09
N ARG A 161 9.10 -5.06 17.06
CA ARG A 161 9.39 -6.12 16.08
C ARG A 161 8.45 -7.32 16.22
N ASP A 162 7.96 -7.54 17.41
CA ASP A 162 6.94 -8.55 17.72
C ASP A 162 5.52 -8.10 17.35
N TYR A 163 5.38 -6.99 16.61
CA TYR A 163 4.13 -6.35 16.21
C TYR A 163 3.28 -5.82 17.37
N LYS A 164 3.80 -5.82 18.60
CA LYS A 164 3.13 -5.28 19.77
C LYS A 164 3.19 -3.76 19.75
N VAL A 165 2.04 -3.13 19.98
CA VAL A 165 1.93 -1.67 20.14
C VAL A 165 2.66 -1.25 21.41
N GLN A 166 3.48 -0.21 21.31
CA GLN A 166 4.16 0.37 22.46
C GLN A 166 3.22 1.30 23.22
N PHE A 167 3.06 1.02 24.51
CA PHE A 167 2.33 1.86 25.45
C PHE A 167 3.30 2.59 26.38
N GLU A 168 2.83 3.67 27.00
CA GLU A 168 3.58 4.38 28.03
C GLU A 168 3.81 3.49 29.25
N GLU A 169 5.03 3.55 29.79
CA GLU A 169 5.45 2.74 30.93
C GLU A 169 4.54 3.01 32.14
N GLY A 170 4.05 1.93 32.76
CA GLY A 170 3.17 2.00 33.93
C GLY A 170 1.70 2.32 33.65
N LYS A 171 1.28 2.59 32.41
CA LYS A 171 -0.13 2.82 32.06
C LYS A 171 -0.93 1.57 31.72
N VAL A 172 -0.25 0.51 31.30
CA VAL A 172 -0.85 -0.76 30.88
C VAL A 172 -0.18 -1.88 31.66
N SER A 173 -0.99 -2.82 32.14
CA SER A 173 -0.48 -4.02 32.82
C SER A 173 0.31 -4.90 31.85
N SER A 174 1.30 -5.63 32.36
CA SER A 174 2.19 -6.46 31.52
C SER A 174 1.47 -7.61 30.81
N ASP A 175 0.32 -8.03 31.32
CA ASP A 175 -0.57 -9.06 30.76
C ASP A 175 -1.53 -8.53 29.68
N ALA A 176 -1.56 -7.21 29.45
CA ALA A 176 -2.37 -6.59 28.42
C ALA A 176 -1.51 -6.07 27.26
N GLY A 177 -2.02 -6.22 26.04
CA GLY A 177 -1.32 -5.80 24.83
C GLY A 177 -2.25 -5.71 23.63
N ILE A 178 -1.82 -4.94 22.63
CA ILE A 178 -2.48 -4.84 21.33
C ILE A 178 -1.41 -5.13 20.29
N TRP A 179 -1.75 -5.94 19.29
CA TRP A 179 -0.87 -6.25 18.17
C TRP A 179 -1.51 -5.76 16.87
N LEU A 180 -0.72 -5.09 16.03
CA LEU A 180 -1.17 -4.60 14.73
C LEU A 180 -0.65 -5.52 13.63
N GLN A 181 -1.50 -5.85 12.66
CA GLN A 181 -1.15 -6.77 11.56
C GLN A 181 -1.55 -6.17 10.22
N GLY A 182 -0.63 -6.23 9.25
CA GLY A 182 -0.91 -5.80 7.89
C GLY A 182 -1.07 -4.29 7.73
N CYS A 183 -0.66 -3.46 8.69
CA CYS A 183 -0.64 -2.00 8.59
C CYS A 183 0.71 -1.39 8.97
N ASN A 184 1.76 -2.22 9.02
CA ASN A 184 3.09 -1.88 9.51
C ASN A 184 4.14 -1.82 8.39
N GLU A 185 3.73 -1.62 7.13
CA GLU A 185 4.62 -1.59 5.97
C GLU A 185 5.79 -0.62 6.14
N SER A 186 5.56 0.53 6.77
CA SER A 186 6.60 1.53 7.05
C SER A 186 7.69 1.07 8.02
N THR A 187 7.44 0.01 8.79
CA THR A 187 8.36 -0.51 9.82
C THR A 187 8.88 -1.90 9.52
N HIS A 188 8.04 -2.78 8.96
CA HIS A 188 8.32 -4.20 8.71
C HIS A 188 8.48 -4.53 7.21
N GLY A 189 8.33 -3.53 6.32
CA GLY A 189 8.55 -3.68 4.89
C GLY A 189 7.32 -4.07 4.06
N LEU A 190 7.50 -4.17 2.74
CA LEU A 190 6.42 -4.44 1.76
C LEU A 190 5.70 -5.78 1.96
N SER A 191 6.35 -6.74 2.63
CA SER A 191 5.82 -8.07 2.90
C SER A 191 4.69 -8.07 3.94
N ASP A 192 4.59 -7.05 4.79
CA ASP A 192 3.61 -7.01 5.89
C ASP A 192 2.16 -7.07 5.39
N THR A 193 1.87 -6.46 4.23
CA THR A 193 0.53 -6.43 3.67
C THR A 193 0.17 -7.68 2.86
N LEU A 194 1.13 -8.59 2.68
CA LEU A 194 1.07 -9.73 1.78
C LEU A 194 1.07 -11.06 2.55
N LEU A 195 0.83 -12.14 1.79
CA LEU A 195 0.81 -13.51 2.33
C LEU A 195 2.21 -14.10 2.54
N SER A 196 3.27 -13.46 2.02
CA SER A 196 4.62 -14.02 1.95
C SER A 196 5.19 -14.40 3.32
N VAL A 197 4.96 -13.56 4.33
CA VAL A 197 5.49 -13.76 5.69
C VAL A 197 4.42 -14.21 6.69
N LEU A 198 3.20 -14.49 6.24
CA LEU A 198 2.07 -14.73 7.14
C LEU A 198 2.28 -15.98 8.01
N ALA A 199 2.87 -17.05 7.46
CA ALA A 199 3.15 -18.26 8.21
C ALA A 199 4.16 -18.02 9.34
N THR A 200 5.33 -17.44 9.02
CA THR A 200 6.36 -17.11 10.00
C THR A 200 5.88 -16.10 11.03
N ARG A 201 5.23 -15.02 10.57
CA ARG A 201 4.66 -13.97 11.43
C ARG A 201 3.62 -14.52 12.41
N SER A 202 2.80 -15.47 11.99
CA SER A 202 1.83 -16.09 12.89
C SER A 202 2.52 -16.86 14.03
N GLY A 203 3.64 -17.54 13.74
CA GLY A 203 4.46 -18.19 14.76
C GLY A 203 5.07 -17.19 15.74
N GLU A 204 5.64 -16.09 15.22
CA GLU A 204 6.20 -15.00 16.04
C GLU A 204 5.14 -14.37 16.97
N LEU A 205 3.93 -14.11 16.46
CA LEU A 205 2.83 -13.56 17.25
C LEU A 205 2.38 -14.51 18.36
N VAL A 206 2.28 -15.81 18.06
CA VAL A 206 1.93 -16.82 19.07
C VAL A 206 2.99 -16.85 20.17
N GLN A 207 4.28 -16.76 19.80
CA GLN A 207 5.37 -16.67 20.77
C GLN A 207 5.34 -15.37 21.57
N SER A 208 4.99 -14.23 20.95
CA SER A 208 4.86 -12.94 21.65
C SER A 208 3.66 -12.90 22.60
N MET A 209 2.53 -13.49 22.22
CA MET A 209 1.29 -13.47 23.01
C MET A 209 1.25 -14.55 24.11
N PHE A 210 1.78 -15.74 23.81
CA PHE A 210 1.62 -16.93 24.65
C PHE A 210 2.93 -17.61 25.02
N GLY A 211 4.06 -17.16 24.45
CA GLY A 211 5.37 -17.62 24.87
C GLY A 211 5.54 -17.25 26.34
N LYS A 212 5.87 -18.25 27.15
CA LYS A 212 6.29 -17.98 28.53
C LYS A 212 7.55 -17.14 28.45
N ALA A 213 7.59 -16.02 29.18
CA ALA A 213 8.88 -15.47 29.58
C ALA A 213 9.61 -16.62 30.29
N GLU A 214 10.70 -17.12 29.72
CA GLU A 214 11.56 -18.02 30.48
C GLU A 214 11.99 -17.22 31.72
N ASP A 215 11.54 -17.70 32.87
CA ASP A 215 11.78 -17.08 34.16
C ASP A 215 13.27 -16.81 34.34
N ASP A 216 13.61 -15.57 34.69
CA ASP A 216 14.84 -15.11 35.34
C ASP A 216 15.02 -15.79 36.74
N ALA A 217 14.89 -17.11 36.82
CA ALA A 217 14.93 -17.88 38.06
C ALA A 217 16.25 -18.65 38.28
N ASP A 218 17.17 -18.70 37.30
CA ASP A 218 18.43 -19.46 37.43
C ASP A 218 19.69 -18.62 37.71
N MET A 219 19.58 -17.29 37.92
CA MET A 219 20.75 -16.42 38.15
C MET A 219 20.92 -15.91 39.61
N LEU A 220 20.22 -16.48 40.59
CA LEU A 220 20.42 -16.19 42.03
C LEU A 220 20.76 -17.42 42.89
N GLY A 221 21.15 -18.52 42.26
CA GLY A 221 21.27 -19.83 42.92
C GLY A 221 22.68 -20.45 42.97
N SER A 222 23.76 -19.70 43.20
CA SER A 222 25.01 -20.32 43.67
C SER A 222 25.92 -19.35 44.43
N SER A 223 25.55 -19.06 45.67
CA SER A 223 26.52 -18.73 46.72
C SER A 223 26.60 -19.93 47.67
N SER A 224 27.72 -20.63 47.65
CA SER A 224 28.23 -21.47 48.75
C SER A 224 29.74 -21.41 48.72
#